data_AF-A0A6N3HEN6-F1
#
_entry.id   AF-A0A6N3HEN6-F1
#
_cell.length_a   1.000
_cell.length_b   1.000
_cell.length_c   1.000
_cell.angle_alpha   90.00
_cell.angle_beta   90.00
_cell.angle_gamma   90.00
#
_symmetry.space_group_name_H-M   'P 1'
#
loop_
_entity.id
_entity.type
_entity.pdbx_description
1 polymer ?
#
loop_
_entity_poly.entity_id
_entity_poly.type
_entity_poly.pdbx_seq_one_letter_code
_entity_poly.pdbx_strand_id
1 'polypeptide(L)' 'MGLKTRATFEEALADAMRKYTGPNPNILALPRTFTTAAVHLCMKDGDLRGV' A
#
# COMPACT_ATOMS: atom_id res chain seq x y z
N MET A 1 -15.50 7.64 11.00
CA MET A 1 -14.57 6.96 10.06
C MET A 1 -13.23 6.81 10.77
N GLY A 2 -12.71 5.59 10.94
CA GLY A 2 -11.50 5.30 11.74
C GLY A 2 -10.15 5.59 11.06
N LEU A 3 -10.10 6.54 10.13
CA LEU A 3 -8.91 6.87 9.36
C LEU A 3 -8.04 7.91 10.08
N LYS A 4 -6.72 7.77 10.01
CA LYS A 4 -5.75 8.70 10.61
C LYS A 4 -5.13 9.56 9.50
N THR A 5 -5.43 10.86 9.52
CA THR A 5 -4.94 11.83 8.52
C THR A 5 -3.57 12.39 8.90
N ARG A 6 -2.77 12.77 7.91
CA ARG A 6 -1.51 13.53 8.05
C ARG A 6 -1.44 14.61 6.98
N ALA A 7 -0.61 15.61 7.19
CA ALA A 7 -0.45 16.71 6.25
C ALA A 7 0.32 16.29 5.00
N THR A 8 1.32 15.40 5.16
CA THR A 8 2.12 14.89 4.05
C THR A 8 2.18 13.36 4.02
N PHE A 9 2.60 12.83 2.86
CA PHE A 9 2.78 11.40 2.66
C PHE A 9 3.90 10.84 3.54
N GLU A 10 5.00 11.57 3.69
CA GLU A 10 6.17 11.17 4.47
C GLU A 10 5.82 11.02 5.95
N GLU A 11 5.02 11.94 6.49
CA GLU A 11 4.51 11.85 7.86
C GLU A 11 3.58 10.66 8.06
N ALA A 12 2.70 10.40 7.08
CA ALA A 12 1.81 9.23 7.11
C ALA A 12 2.60 7.93 7.11
N LEU A 13 3.62 7.84 6.26
CA LEU A 13 4.49 6.67 6.15
C LEU A 13 5.28 6.46 7.44
N ALA A 14 5.93 7.50 7.98
CA ALA A 14 6.70 7.41 9.21
C ALA A 14 5.83 7.01 10.42
N ASP A 15 4.59 7.52 10.50
CA ASP A 15 3.65 7.12 11.54
C ASP A 15 3.24 5.65 11.43
N ALA A 16 3.00 5.18 10.19
CA ALA A 16 2.64 3.80 9.93
C ALA A 16 3.78 2.83 10.26
N MET A 17 5.02 3.19 9.91
CA MET A 17 6.23 2.42 10.23
C MET A 17 6.43 2.28 11.74
N ARG A 18 6.20 3.36 12.50
CA ARG A 18 6.36 3.34 13.97
C ARG A 18 5.26 2.54 14.68
N LYS A 19 4.03 2.57 14.19
CA LYS A 19 2.87 2.00 14.90
C LYS A 19 2.47 0.61 14.44
N TYR A 20 2.73 0.24 13.19
CA TYR A 20 2.10 -0.92 12.56
C TYR A 20 3.05 -1.85 11.83
N THR A 21 3.96 -1.33 11.01
CA THR A 21 4.69 -2.16 10.03
C THR A 21 6.16 -2.39 10.34
N GLY A 22 6.78 -1.59 11.21
CA GLY A 22 8.20 -1.65 11.51
C GLY A 22 9.08 -0.87 10.51
N PRO A 23 10.42 -0.94 10.65
CA PRO A 23 11.39 -0.08 9.95
C PRO A 23 11.63 -0.45 8.48
N ASN A 24 11.31 -1.68 8.04
CA ASN A 24 11.47 -2.10 6.65
C ASN A 24 10.21 -2.83 6.15
N PRO A 25 9.11 -2.09 5.90
CA PRO A 25 7.84 -2.69 5.52
C PRO A 25 7.79 -3.13 4.05
N ASN A 26 7.10 -4.23 3.77
CA ASN A 26 6.74 -4.61 2.41
C ASN A 26 5.51 -3.80 1.97
N ILE A 27 5.73 -2.75 1.18
CA ILE A 27 4.68 -1.81 0.75
C ILE A 27 4.20 -2.16 -0.66
N LEU A 28 2.88 -2.36 -0.81
CA LEU A 28 2.23 -2.44 -2.11
C LEU A 28 1.83 -1.03 -2.59
N ALA A 29 2.61 -0.46 -3.51
CA ALA A 29 2.27 0.81 -4.14
C ALA A 29 1.30 0.60 -5.30
N LEU A 30 0.13 1.25 -5.26
CA LEU A 30 -0.89 1.16 -6.31
C LEU A 30 -1.04 2.51 -7.02
N PRO A 31 -0.11 2.91 -7.90
CA PRO A 31 -0.12 4.25 -8.48
C PRO A 31 -1.31 4.49 -9.41
N ARG A 32 -2.08 3.49 -9.86
CA ARG A 32 -3.22 3.72 -10.76
C ARG A 32 -4.56 3.85 -10.06
N THR A 33 -4.65 3.60 -8.75
CA THR A 33 -5.94 3.65 -8.01
C THR A 33 -6.58 5.05 -8.01
N PHE A 34 -5.81 6.09 -8.31
CA PHE A 34 -6.36 7.45 -8.47
C PHE A 34 -7.05 7.67 -9.82
N THR A 35 -6.75 6.88 -10.87
CA THR A 35 -7.29 7.02 -12.23
C THR A 35 -8.14 5.86 -12.71
N THR A 36 -7.97 4.68 -12.11
CA THR A 36 -8.66 3.46 -12.52
C THR A 36 -9.46 2.88 -11.38
N ALA A 37 -10.72 2.50 -11.66
CA ALA A 37 -11.64 1.93 -10.69
C ALA A 37 -11.18 0.56 -10.13
N ALA A 38 -10.36 -0.18 -10.88
CA ALA A 38 -9.81 -1.46 -10.44
C ALA A 38 -8.36 -1.60 -10.92
N VAL A 39 -7.49 -2.05 -10.02
CA VAL A 39 -6.12 -2.46 -10.33
C VAL A 39 -6.00 -3.95 -10.04
N HIS A 40 -5.37 -4.69 -10.96
CA HIS A 40 -5.05 -6.09 -10.71
C HIS A 40 -3.99 -6.15 -9.60
N LEU A 41 -4.35 -6.72 -8.45
CA LEU A 41 -3.54 -6.71 -7.21
C LEU A 41 -2.47 -7.82 -7.16
N CYS A 42 -2.40 -8.70 -8.16
CA CYS A 42 -1.38 -9.74 -8.18
C CYS A 42 0.01 -9.14 -8.40
N MET A 43 0.99 -9.69 -7.69
CA MET A 43 2.39 -9.40 -7.93
C MET A 43 2.74 -9.76 -9.39
N LYS A 44 3.72 -9.08 -9.97
CA LYS A 44 4.14 -9.24 -11.37
C LYS A 44 4.39 -10.72 -11.77
N ASP A 45 4.79 -11.55 -10.80
CA ASP A 45 5.09 -12.98 -10.97
C ASP A 45 4.05 -13.92 -10.32
N GLY A 46 2.92 -13.37 -9.85
CA GLY A 46 1.79 -14.12 -9.28
C GLY A 46 0.97 -14.80 -10.36
N ASP A 47 1.59 -15.70 -11.12
CA ASP A 47 0.90 -16.56 -12.06
C ASP A 47 0.08 -17.61 -11.29
N LEU A 48 -1.25 -17.42 -11.26
CA LEU A 48 -2.19 -18.37 -10.65
C LEU A 48 -2.45 -19.61 -11.54
N ARG A 49 -1.74 -19.82 -12.65
CA ARG A 49 -1.91 -20.97 -13.57
C ARG A 49 -1.40 -22.32 -13.03
N GLY A 50 -1.39 -22.54 -11.71
CA GLY A 50 -0.84 -23.75 -11.09
C GLY A 50 -1.55 -24.26 -9.84
N VAL A 51 -2.75 -23.78 -9.53
CA VAL A 51 -3.65 -24.34 -8.51
C VAL A 51 -4.99 -24.75 -9.12
#